data_AF-A0A8H7SQA3-F1
#
_entry.id   AF-A0A8H7SQA3-F1
#
_cell.length_a   1.000
_cell.length_b   1.000
_cell.length_c   1.000
_cell.angle_alpha   90.00
_cell.angle_beta   90.00
_cell.angle_gamma   90.00
#
_symmetry.space_group_name_H-M   'P 1'
#
loop_
_entity.id
_entity.type
_entity.pdbx_description
1 polymer ?
#
loop_
_entity_poly.entity_id
_entity_poly.type
_entity_poly.pdbx_seq_one_letter_code
_entity_poly.pdbx_strand_id
1 'polypeptide(L)'
;MANSLLSYLFSLIGFVPIEQEQQKLLQQQPQQPQSQQQQPQQPQHQKQQYPSDEEECEYLASSGFMIEPLNEKQNNDWLFNLSKMALFKIITATIEDYPQVANVIYDKHYSKKKDEIEEMKNLRQQVRKIAQSLDKQRPSEQFGRASEISFSLNQVLYSTMTERQESMTSLFGLIILAQESLNCPSEVRQHLFSNVKFGRTIILEISKILKNFNEYNCRDFNYKWSLISTNDDTWFDSLQYVCNKLSRYDITWEYRKEYQDVIVISKRYFK
;
A
#
# COMPACT_ATOMS: atom_id res chain seq x y z
N MET A 1 -25.53 3.67 3.93
CA MET A 1 -25.02 3.33 5.28
C MET A 1 -24.51 1.89 5.40
N ALA A 2 -25.11 0.88 4.77
CA ALA A 2 -24.65 -0.53 4.85
C ALA A 2 -23.22 -0.82 4.35
N ASN A 3 -22.68 0.01 3.43
CA ASN A 3 -21.36 -0.21 2.81
C ASN A 3 -20.18 -0.07 3.79
N SER A 4 -20.34 0.70 4.87
CA SER A 4 -19.31 0.89 5.90
C SER A 4 -19.15 -0.37 6.77
N LEU A 5 -20.27 -0.89 7.28
CA LEU A 5 -20.32 -2.07 8.15
C LEU A 5 -19.83 -3.34 7.43
N LEU A 6 -20.24 -3.53 6.18
CA LEU A 6 -19.81 -4.66 5.36
C LEU A 6 -18.31 -4.64 5.10
N SER A 7 -17.77 -3.48 4.67
CA SER A 7 -16.33 -3.31 4.46
C SER A 7 -15.50 -3.64 5.72
N TYR A 8 -16.07 -3.35 6.89
CA TYR A 8 -15.48 -3.60 8.19
C TYR A 8 -15.57 -5.09 8.62
N LEU A 9 -16.69 -5.76 8.33
CA LEU A 9 -16.84 -7.20 8.54
C LEU A 9 -15.83 -8.02 7.72
N PHE A 10 -15.42 -7.53 6.55
CA PHE A 10 -14.41 -8.20 5.71
C PHE A 10 -12.96 -8.05 6.21
N SER A 11 -12.60 -6.93 6.84
CA SER A 11 -11.27 -6.78 7.45
C SER A 11 -11.08 -7.74 8.63
N LEU A 12 -12.17 -8.02 9.35
CA LEU A 12 -12.22 -8.87 10.53
C LEU A 12 -12.03 -10.37 10.31
N ILE A 13 -12.47 -10.91 9.17
CA ILE A 13 -12.27 -12.33 8.83
C ILE A 13 -10.82 -12.62 8.43
N GLY A 14 -9.99 -11.58 8.26
CA GLY A 14 -8.61 -11.68 7.82
C GLY A 14 -8.48 -11.66 6.30
N PHE A 15 -9.41 -11.03 5.58
CA PHE A 15 -9.25 -10.75 4.15
C PHE A 15 -8.51 -9.41 3.87
N VAL A 16 -8.35 -8.49 4.85
CA VAL A 16 -7.44 -7.30 4.86
C VAL A 16 -7.12 -6.88 6.32
N PRO A 17 -5.89 -6.39 6.68
CA PRO A 17 -5.59 -5.80 7.99
C PRO A 17 -6.37 -4.53 8.32
N ILE A 18 -6.55 -4.29 9.63
CA ILE A 18 -7.08 -3.06 10.22
C ILE A 18 -5.99 -1.99 10.19
N GLU A 19 -6.15 -0.92 9.43
CA GLU A 19 -5.31 0.28 9.58
C GLU A 19 -6.02 1.36 10.42
N GLN A 20 -5.39 1.67 11.54
CA GLN A 20 -5.18 3.02 12.09
C GLN A 20 -6.39 3.93 12.39
N GLU A 21 -7.28 3.50 13.28
CA GLU A 21 -7.92 4.44 14.24
C GLU A 21 -7.52 4.18 15.71
N GLN A 22 -7.01 3.00 16.05
CA GLN A 22 -6.67 2.66 17.45
C GLN A 22 -5.31 3.21 17.95
N GLN A 23 -4.33 3.48 17.08
CA GLN A 23 -3.02 4.01 17.53
C GLN A 23 -3.04 5.49 17.89
N LYS A 24 -4.02 6.28 17.43
CA LYS A 24 -4.18 7.68 17.86
C LYS A 24 -4.77 7.81 19.28
N LEU A 25 -5.50 6.79 19.76
CA LEU A 25 -6.11 6.79 21.09
C LEU A 25 -5.12 6.42 22.21
N LEU A 26 -3.99 5.78 21.90
CA LEU A 26 -2.98 5.39 22.89
C LEU A 26 -1.87 6.45 23.11
N GLN A 27 -1.81 7.51 22.29
CA GLN A 27 -0.85 8.62 22.49
C GLN A 27 -1.44 9.86 23.19
N GLN A 28 -2.74 9.86 23.53
CA GLN A 28 -3.34 10.91 24.36
C GLN A 28 -3.51 10.44 25.82
N GLN A 29 -2.41 10.07 26.47
CA GLN A 29 -2.35 10.14 27.93
C GLN A 29 -1.75 11.49 28.32
N PRO A 30 -2.45 12.34 29.10
CA PRO A 30 -1.84 13.54 29.64
C PRO A 30 -0.79 13.18 30.68
N GLN A 31 0.46 13.58 30.43
CA GLN A 31 1.49 13.66 31.48
C GLN A 31 1.05 14.68 32.53
N GLN A 32 0.82 14.23 33.76
CA GLN A 32 0.74 15.10 34.94
C GLN A 32 2.12 15.67 35.26
N PRO A 33 2.23 16.97 35.59
CA PRO A 33 3.34 17.48 36.38
C PRO A 33 2.93 17.66 37.85
N GLN A 34 3.69 17.05 38.76
CA GLN A 34 3.65 17.36 40.19
C GLN A 34 4.54 18.58 40.53
N SER A 35 3.89 19.61 41.07
CA SER A 35 4.21 20.37 42.29
C SER A 35 5.56 21.11 42.49
N GLN A 36 5.47 22.44 42.70
CA GLN A 36 6.00 23.21 43.87
C GLN A 36 5.53 24.69 43.76
N GLN A 37 4.61 25.18 44.59
CA GLN A 37 4.75 25.82 45.93
C GLN A 37 4.94 27.36 45.90
N GLN A 38 3.91 28.12 46.31
CA GLN A 38 3.90 29.23 47.32
C GLN A 38 2.84 30.34 47.07
N GLN A 39 1.75 30.28 47.87
CA GLN A 39 1.22 31.33 48.79
C GLN A 39 0.64 32.69 48.24
N PRO A 40 -0.10 33.50 49.06
CA PRO A 40 -1.57 33.60 49.00
C PRO A 40 -2.13 35.04 48.83
N GLN A 41 -3.44 35.20 48.57
CA GLN A 41 -4.34 36.19 49.23
C GLN A 41 -5.81 36.16 48.71
N GLN A 42 -6.71 36.47 49.64
CA GLN A 42 -8.20 36.54 49.71
C GLN A 42 -8.78 37.86 49.10
N PRO A 43 -10.10 38.24 49.23
CA PRO A 43 -11.40 37.51 49.36
C PRO A 43 -12.63 38.17 48.62
N GLN A 44 -13.86 37.64 48.89
CA GLN A 44 -15.24 38.23 48.83
C GLN A 44 -15.94 38.37 47.45
N HIS A 45 -17.26 38.11 47.22
CA HIS A 45 -18.54 38.23 47.95
C HIS A 45 -19.59 37.17 47.46
N GLN A 46 -20.36 36.50 48.34
CA GLN A 46 -21.79 36.72 48.73
C GLN A 46 -22.87 36.78 47.62
N LYS A 47 -23.79 35.79 47.57
CA LYS A 47 -25.17 35.89 48.13
C LYS A 47 -26.03 34.61 47.90
N GLN A 48 -26.89 34.37 48.88
CA GLN A 48 -27.89 33.30 49.05
C GLN A 48 -29.18 33.57 48.24
N GLN A 49 -29.96 32.52 47.92
CA GLN A 49 -31.34 32.30 48.41
C GLN A 49 -32.06 31.11 47.71
N TYR A 50 -32.68 30.26 48.53
CA TYR A 50 -33.81 29.34 48.27
C TYR A 50 -35.07 29.97 48.96
N PRO A 51 -36.30 29.38 48.96
CA PRO A 51 -36.94 28.28 48.21
C PRO A 51 -38.36 28.64 47.65
N SER A 52 -39.08 27.70 47.02
CA SER A 52 -40.51 27.36 47.33
C SER A 52 -41.21 26.59 46.19
N ASP A 53 -41.52 25.33 46.48
CA ASP A 53 -42.71 24.49 46.27
C ASP A 53 -43.81 24.85 45.23
N GLU A 54 -44.12 23.80 44.43
CA GLU A 54 -45.42 23.21 44.07
C GLU A 54 -46.54 24.06 43.42
N GLU A 55 -46.95 23.72 42.19
CA GLU A 55 -48.34 23.34 41.86
C GLU A 55 -48.52 22.78 40.41
N GLU A 56 -49.27 21.67 40.38
CA GLU A 56 -50.08 20.95 39.39
C GLU A 56 -50.07 21.22 37.85
N CYS A 57 -49.86 20.11 37.13
CA CYS A 57 -50.64 19.53 36.02
C CYS A 57 -51.51 20.44 35.11
N GLU A 58 -51.26 20.41 33.79
CA GLU A 58 -52.04 19.65 32.78
C GLU A 58 -51.63 20.02 31.33
N TYR A 59 -51.95 19.10 30.41
CA TYR A 59 -51.94 19.21 28.94
C TYR A 59 -50.68 18.81 28.14
N LEU A 60 -50.66 17.49 27.89
CA LEU A 60 -50.25 16.78 26.68
C LEU A 60 -50.16 17.64 25.39
N ALA A 61 -48.97 17.74 24.79
CA ALA A 61 -48.76 17.58 23.34
C ALA A 61 -47.26 17.61 22.98
N SER A 62 -46.83 16.69 22.12
CA SER A 62 -45.53 16.66 21.43
C SER A 62 -44.29 16.28 22.26
N SER A 63 -44.24 15.02 22.72
CA SER A 63 -42.96 14.31 22.86
C SER A 63 -42.40 14.03 21.47
N GLY A 64 -41.64 14.99 20.94
CA GLY A 64 -40.71 14.71 19.86
C GLY A 64 -39.64 13.77 20.38
N PHE A 65 -39.64 12.53 19.91
CA PHE A 65 -38.51 11.62 20.03
C PHE A 65 -37.30 12.30 19.38
N MET A 66 -36.50 13.00 20.18
CA MET A 66 -35.16 13.41 19.81
C MET A 66 -34.32 12.14 19.75
N ILE A 67 -34.21 11.57 18.55
CA ILE A 67 -33.16 10.60 18.27
C ILE A 67 -31.85 11.37 18.35
N GLU A 68 -31.12 11.21 19.46
CA GLU A 68 -29.72 11.64 19.52
C GLU A 68 -28.97 11.00 18.33
N PRO A 69 -28.23 11.79 17.54
CA PRO A 69 -27.44 11.22 16.46
C PRO A 69 -26.40 10.28 17.07
N LEU A 70 -26.61 8.98 16.85
CA LEU A 70 -25.69 7.92 17.24
C LEU A 70 -24.27 8.29 16.78
N ASN A 71 -23.39 8.44 17.75
CA ASN A 71 -21.98 8.72 17.58
C ASN A 71 -21.34 7.51 16.86
N GLU A 72 -21.22 7.57 15.52
CA GLU A 72 -20.83 6.46 14.63
C GLU A 72 -19.42 5.88 14.90
N LYS A 73 -18.65 6.45 15.83
CA LYS A 73 -17.28 6.02 16.12
C LYS A 73 -17.12 4.95 17.20
N GLN A 74 -18.20 4.49 17.85
CA GLN A 74 -18.07 3.72 19.09
C GLN A 74 -18.66 2.30 19.13
N ASN A 75 -19.16 1.71 18.03
CA ASN A 75 -19.99 0.50 18.19
C ASN A 75 -19.78 -0.65 17.19
N ASN A 76 -18.55 -0.91 16.79
CA ASN A 76 -18.22 -2.13 16.04
C ASN A 76 -17.26 -3.07 16.76
N ASP A 77 -16.94 -2.81 18.03
CA ASP A 77 -15.96 -3.60 18.80
C ASP A 77 -16.40 -5.07 19.00
N TRP A 78 -17.71 -5.32 19.02
CA TRP A 78 -18.26 -6.68 19.13
C TRP A 78 -17.90 -7.56 17.93
N LEU A 79 -17.68 -6.96 16.75
CA LEU A 79 -17.35 -7.69 15.53
C LEU A 79 -15.92 -8.26 15.59
N PHE A 80 -14.98 -7.64 16.32
CA PHE A 80 -13.63 -8.19 16.57
C PHE A 80 -13.64 -9.43 17.45
N ASN A 81 -14.66 -9.58 18.29
CA ASN A 81 -14.77 -10.71 19.21
C ASN A 81 -15.45 -11.94 18.57
N LEU A 82 -15.90 -11.83 17.32
CA LEU A 82 -16.51 -12.94 16.60
C LEU A 82 -15.47 -13.86 15.96
N SER A 83 -15.74 -15.16 15.99
CA SER A 83 -14.93 -16.12 15.22
C SER A 83 -15.08 -15.89 13.72
N LYS A 84 -14.04 -16.25 12.94
CA LYS A 84 -14.08 -16.21 11.46
C LYS A 84 -15.29 -16.94 10.88
N MET A 85 -15.72 -18.02 11.52
CA MET A 85 -16.89 -18.80 11.11
C MET A 85 -18.20 -18.04 11.36
N ALA A 86 -18.32 -17.34 12.49
CA ALA A 86 -19.49 -16.51 12.78
C ALA A 86 -19.59 -15.34 11.79
N LEU A 87 -18.48 -14.69 11.51
CA LEU A 87 -18.41 -13.62 10.52
C LEU A 87 -18.74 -14.12 9.09
N PHE A 88 -18.25 -15.32 8.71
CA PHE A 88 -18.59 -15.94 7.43
C PHE A 88 -20.10 -16.21 7.31
N LYS A 89 -20.72 -16.72 8.38
CA LYS A 89 -22.18 -16.95 8.44
C LYS A 89 -22.97 -15.65 8.32
N ILE A 90 -22.52 -14.59 8.99
CA ILE A 90 -23.15 -13.26 8.91
C ILE A 90 -23.08 -12.73 7.48
N ILE A 91 -21.92 -12.82 6.83
CA ILE A 91 -21.76 -12.38 5.44
C ILE A 91 -22.59 -13.21 4.48
N THR A 92 -22.61 -14.54 4.66
CA THR A 92 -23.39 -15.45 3.80
C THR A 92 -24.88 -15.13 3.90
N ALA A 93 -25.42 -15.01 5.12
CA ALA A 93 -26.81 -14.61 5.34
C ALA A 93 -27.11 -13.21 4.78
N THR A 94 -26.18 -12.26 4.94
CA THR A 94 -26.33 -10.90 4.39
C THR A 94 -26.34 -10.90 2.85
N ILE A 95 -25.57 -11.77 2.20
CA ILE A 95 -25.58 -11.92 0.74
C ILE A 95 -26.86 -12.58 0.26
N GLU A 96 -27.37 -13.57 1.01
CA GLU A 96 -28.67 -14.20 0.73
C GLU A 96 -29.82 -13.19 0.81
N ASP A 97 -29.83 -12.36 1.84
CA ASP A 97 -30.85 -11.33 2.04
C ASP A 97 -30.68 -10.13 1.09
N TYR A 98 -29.44 -9.84 0.66
CA TYR A 98 -29.10 -8.69 -0.20
C TYR A 98 -28.07 -9.07 -1.28
N PRO A 99 -28.48 -9.69 -2.40
CA PRO A 99 -27.55 -10.18 -3.43
C PRO A 99 -26.64 -9.10 -4.04
N GLN A 100 -27.09 -7.84 -4.11
CA GLN A 100 -26.29 -6.70 -4.57
C GLN A 100 -25.02 -6.47 -3.74
N VAL A 101 -25.02 -6.90 -2.48
CA VAL A 101 -23.85 -6.84 -1.60
C VAL A 101 -22.74 -7.72 -2.14
N ALA A 102 -23.06 -8.88 -2.74
CA ALA A 102 -22.06 -9.73 -3.40
C ALA A 102 -21.35 -9.00 -4.54
N ASN A 103 -22.06 -8.19 -5.32
CA ASN A 103 -21.45 -7.39 -6.39
C ASN A 103 -20.56 -6.29 -5.82
N VAL A 104 -20.99 -5.59 -4.77
CA VAL A 104 -20.15 -4.58 -4.10
C VAL A 104 -18.90 -5.21 -3.50
N ILE A 105 -19.00 -6.41 -2.93
CA ILE A 105 -17.86 -7.19 -2.42
C ILE A 105 -16.94 -7.58 -3.58
N TYR A 106 -17.52 -8.11 -4.66
CA TYR A 106 -16.79 -8.53 -5.84
C TYR A 106 -16.03 -7.35 -6.46
N ASP A 107 -16.70 -6.25 -6.71
CA ASP A 107 -16.10 -5.06 -7.32
C ASP A 107 -15.01 -4.48 -6.43
N LYS A 108 -15.28 -4.35 -5.12
CA LYS A 108 -14.32 -3.78 -4.18
C LYS A 108 -13.06 -4.63 -4.00
N HIS A 109 -13.18 -5.96 -4.01
CA HIS A 109 -12.07 -6.85 -3.69
C HIS A 109 -11.39 -7.50 -4.91
N TYR A 110 -12.13 -7.69 -6.00
CA TYR A 110 -11.66 -8.43 -7.17
C TYR A 110 -11.50 -7.55 -8.42
N SER A 111 -12.29 -6.48 -8.62
CA SER A 111 -12.09 -5.62 -9.82
C SER A 111 -10.75 -4.89 -9.76
N LYS A 112 -10.47 -4.21 -8.63
CA LYS A 112 -9.22 -3.45 -8.46
C LYS A 112 -7.96 -4.31 -8.60
N LYS A 113 -8.00 -5.56 -8.13
CA LYS A 113 -6.87 -6.51 -8.25
C LYS A 113 -6.64 -6.96 -9.68
N LYS A 114 -7.71 -7.12 -10.47
CA LYS A 114 -7.63 -7.50 -11.89
C LYS A 114 -7.00 -6.38 -12.71
N ASP A 115 -7.34 -5.13 -12.40
CA ASP A 115 -6.79 -3.96 -13.07
C ASP A 115 -5.28 -3.80 -12.83
N GLU A 116 -4.82 -4.01 -11.59
CA GLU A 116 -3.37 -3.96 -11.25
C GLU A 116 -2.54 -5.00 -12.01
N ILE A 117 -3.03 -6.25 -12.10
CA ILE A 117 -2.32 -7.34 -12.78
C ILE A 117 -2.28 -7.08 -14.29
N GLU A 118 -3.40 -6.67 -14.87
CA GLU A 118 -3.48 -6.37 -16.31
C GLU A 118 -2.58 -5.19 -16.66
N GLU A 119 -2.54 -4.17 -15.82
CA GLU A 119 -1.64 -3.05 -15.97
C GLU A 119 -0.16 -3.47 -15.91
N MET A 120 0.21 -4.37 -14.99
CA MET A 120 1.58 -4.89 -14.94
C MET A 120 1.95 -5.72 -16.18
N LYS A 121 1.00 -6.47 -16.76
CA LYS A 121 1.21 -7.14 -18.05
C LYS A 121 1.41 -6.14 -19.18
N ASN A 122 0.60 -5.07 -19.21
CA ASN A 122 0.71 -4.00 -20.19
C ASN A 122 2.06 -3.27 -20.08
N LEU A 123 2.47 -2.93 -18.85
CA LEU A 123 3.77 -2.35 -18.55
C LEU A 123 4.89 -3.24 -19.08
N ARG A 124 4.85 -4.54 -18.78
CA ARG A 124 5.84 -5.49 -19.29
C ARG A 124 5.90 -5.52 -20.80
N GLN A 125 4.75 -5.57 -21.48
CA GLN A 125 4.71 -5.57 -22.93
C GLN A 125 5.27 -4.27 -23.52
N GLN A 126 4.96 -3.13 -22.91
CA GLN A 126 5.49 -1.82 -23.30
C GLN A 126 7.02 -1.78 -23.14
N VAL A 127 7.54 -2.16 -21.99
CA VAL A 127 8.99 -2.19 -21.73
C VAL A 127 9.68 -3.14 -22.70
N ARG A 128 9.15 -4.34 -22.92
CA ARG A 128 9.70 -5.32 -23.86
C ARG A 128 9.76 -4.76 -25.28
N LYS A 129 8.69 -4.11 -25.75
CA LYS A 129 8.66 -3.46 -27.07
C LYS A 129 9.75 -2.40 -27.21
N ILE A 130 9.99 -1.60 -26.16
CA ILE A 130 11.06 -0.60 -26.15
C ILE A 130 12.43 -1.30 -26.20
N ALA A 131 12.67 -2.25 -25.29
CA ALA A 131 13.93 -2.97 -25.14
C ALA A 131 14.36 -3.71 -26.42
N GLN A 132 13.40 -4.33 -27.12
CA GLN A 132 13.63 -5.16 -28.31
C GLN A 132 13.47 -4.38 -29.63
N SER A 133 13.19 -3.08 -29.59
CA SER A 133 12.93 -2.28 -30.79
C SER A 133 14.11 -2.25 -31.78
N LEU A 134 15.33 -2.51 -31.29
CA LEU A 134 16.56 -2.50 -32.08
C LEU A 134 17.16 -3.90 -32.35
N ASP A 135 16.47 -4.98 -31.95
CA ASP A 135 17.01 -6.36 -32.06
C ASP A 135 17.39 -6.77 -33.49
N LYS A 136 16.64 -6.27 -34.48
CA LYS A 136 16.84 -6.59 -35.91
C LYS A 136 17.83 -5.65 -36.62
N GLN A 137 18.36 -4.65 -35.93
CA GLN A 137 19.25 -3.64 -36.50
C GLN A 137 20.70 -4.08 -36.39
N ARG A 138 21.59 -3.47 -37.19
CA ARG A 138 23.03 -3.75 -37.10
C ARG A 138 23.60 -3.19 -35.80
N PRO A 139 24.68 -3.77 -35.24
CA PRO A 139 25.29 -3.26 -34.01
C PRO A 139 25.66 -1.76 -34.05
N SER A 140 26.11 -1.26 -35.20
CA SER A 140 26.40 0.17 -35.39
C SER A 140 25.16 1.07 -35.23
N GLU A 141 24.01 0.61 -35.72
CA GLU A 141 22.73 1.32 -35.60
C GLU A 141 22.18 1.20 -34.18
N GLN A 142 22.31 0.02 -33.56
CA GLN A 142 21.98 -0.19 -32.16
C GLN A 142 22.76 0.76 -31.25
N PHE A 143 24.06 0.91 -31.47
CA PHE A 143 24.91 1.85 -30.75
C PHE A 143 24.46 3.29 -30.97
N GLY A 144 24.23 3.70 -32.23
CA GLY A 144 23.79 5.06 -32.58
C GLY A 144 22.45 5.47 -31.96
N ARG A 145 21.56 4.49 -31.70
CA ARG A 145 20.21 4.73 -31.16
C ARG A 145 20.01 4.25 -29.72
N ALA A 146 21.08 3.82 -29.04
CA ALA A 146 20.99 3.32 -27.67
C ALA A 146 20.47 4.38 -26.68
N SER A 147 20.77 5.66 -26.94
CA SER A 147 20.29 6.79 -26.14
C SER A 147 18.77 6.98 -26.22
N GLU A 148 18.16 6.72 -27.38
CA GLU A 148 16.69 6.77 -27.56
C GLU A 148 16.01 5.74 -26.65
N ILE A 149 16.53 4.51 -26.63
CA ILE A 149 16.00 3.43 -25.79
C ILE A 149 16.15 3.77 -24.32
N SER A 150 17.34 4.26 -23.94
CA SER A 150 17.59 4.74 -22.58
C SER A 150 16.60 5.82 -22.15
N PHE A 151 16.34 6.81 -23.02
CA PHE A 151 15.38 7.87 -22.73
C PHE A 151 13.96 7.32 -22.54
N SER A 152 13.49 6.45 -23.44
CA SER A 152 12.16 5.84 -23.32
C SER A 152 12.02 4.97 -22.07
N LEU A 153 13.04 4.18 -21.71
CA LEU A 153 13.02 3.37 -20.49
C LEU A 153 13.02 4.24 -19.22
N ASN A 154 13.74 5.35 -19.22
CA ASN A 154 13.69 6.32 -18.12
C ASN A 154 12.31 6.98 -17.99
N GLN A 155 11.63 7.29 -19.10
CA GLN A 155 10.24 7.79 -19.02
C GLN A 155 9.30 6.80 -18.35
N VAL A 156 9.43 5.51 -18.67
CA VAL A 156 8.65 4.44 -18.03
C VAL A 156 9.00 4.28 -16.55
N LEU A 157 10.28 4.43 -16.18
CA LEU A 157 10.71 4.47 -14.79
C LEU A 157 9.96 5.59 -14.03
N TYR A 158 9.97 6.81 -14.56
CA TYR A 158 9.36 7.96 -13.92
C TYR A 158 7.84 7.83 -13.78
N SER A 159 7.14 7.31 -14.79
CA SER A 159 5.69 7.05 -14.68
C SER A 159 5.39 6.01 -13.58
N THR A 160 6.18 4.93 -13.53
CA THR A 160 6.04 3.87 -12.52
C THR A 160 6.26 4.37 -11.09
N MET A 161 7.16 5.34 -10.91
CA MET A 161 7.49 5.91 -9.59
C MET A 161 6.53 7.04 -9.16
N THR A 162 6.02 7.84 -10.10
CA THR A 162 5.20 9.02 -9.77
C THR A 162 3.79 8.64 -9.33
N GLU A 163 3.19 7.62 -9.94
CA GLU A 163 1.79 7.29 -9.70
C GLU A 163 1.56 6.44 -8.45
N ARG A 164 2.60 5.79 -7.91
CA ARG A 164 2.46 4.60 -7.05
C ARG A 164 3.50 4.49 -5.94
N GLN A 165 3.95 5.63 -5.43
CA GLN A 165 4.99 5.69 -4.40
C GLN A 165 4.76 4.65 -3.30
N GLU A 166 5.78 3.82 -3.07
CA GLU A 166 5.84 2.83 -1.97
C GLU A 166 4.86 1.63 -2.07
N SER A 167 4.33 1.34 -3.26
CA SER A 167 3.48 0.16 -3.50
C SER A 167 4.24 -1.05 -4.06
N MET A 168 3.65 -2.26 -3.90
CA MET A 168 4.16 -3.46 -4.58
C MET A 168 4.20 -3.34 -6.09
N THR A 169 3.21 -2.66 -6.64
CA THR A 169 3.08 -2.53 -8.08
C THR A 169 4.28 -1.76 -8.65
N SER A 170 4.79 -0.77 -7.91
CA SER A 170 6.05 -0.12 -8.25
C SER A 170 7.26 -1.05 -8.10
N LEU A 171 7.32 -1.89 -7.05
CA LEU A 171 8.39 -2.88 -6.91
C LEU A 171 8.41 -3.86 -8.10
N PHE A 172 7.26 -4.45 -8.44
CA PHE A 172 7.14 -5.36 -9.58
C PHE A 172 7.45 -4.66 -10.90
N GLY A 173 6.97 -3.43 -11.08
CA GLY A 173 7.30 -2.60 -12.24
C GLY A 173 8.80 -2.38 -12.39
N LEU A 174 9.53 -2.10 -11.30
CA LEU A 174 10.98 -1.95 -11.32
C LEU A 174 11.72 -3.26 -11.64
N ILE A 175 11.26 -4.39 -11.08
CA ILE A 175 11.85 -5.71 -11.39
C ILE A 175 11.66 -6.02 -12.88
N ILE A 176 10.44 -5.84 -13.41
CA ILE A 176 10.12 -6.04 -14.83
C ILE A 176 10.98 -5.13 -15.70
N LEU A 177 11.07 -3.84 -15.34
CA LEU A 177 11.86 -2.86 -16.07
C LEU A 177 13.33 -3.30 -16.15
N ALA A 178 13.89 -3.77 -15.04
CA ALA A 178 15.26 -4.26 -14.98
C ALA A 178 15.46 -5.55 -15.78
N GLN A 179 14.54 -6.52 -15.67
CA GLN A 179 14.61 -7.79 -16.39
C GLN A 179 14.59 -7.58 -17.90
N GLU A 180 13.63 -6.81 -18.41
CA GLU A 180 13.52 -6.56 -19.84
C GLU A 180 14.69 -5.67 -20.34
N SER A 181 15.20 -4.75 -19.52
CA SER A 181 16.41 -3.97 -19.86
C SER A 181 17.68 -4.82 -19.93
N LEU A 182 17.78 -5.89 -19.12
CA LEU A 182 18.87 -6.87 -19.17
C LEU A 182 18.79 -7.77 -20.41
N ASN A 183 17.66 -7.79 -21.11
CA ASN A 183 17.44 -8.53 -22.35
C ASN A 183 17.65 -7.68 -23.61
N CYS A 184 17.96 -6.38 -23.49
CA CYS A 184 18.32 -5.53 -24.63
C CYS A 184 19.55 -6.08 -25.40
N PRO A 185 19.76 -5.64 -26.66
CA PRO A 185 20.99 -5.92 -27.41
C PRO A 185 22.25 -5.50 -26.65
N SER A 186 23.40 -6.13 -26.93
CA SER A 186 24.67 -5.91 -26.22
C SER A 186 25.07 -4.43 -26.14
N GLU A 187 25.00 -3.71 -27.27
CA GLU A 187 25.37 -2.30 -27.35
C GLU A 187 24.46 -1.42 -26.50
N VAL A 188 23.16 -1.69 -26.54
CA VAL A 188 22.15 -0.95 -25.75
C VAL A 188 22.36 -1.23 -24.26
N ARG A 189 22.61 -2.48 -23.86
CA ARG A 189 22.90 -2.83 -22.46
C ARG A 189 24.17 -2.16 -21.96
N GLN A 190 25.22 -2.14 -22.77
CA GLN A 190 26.46 -1.47 -22.42
C GLN A 190 26.20 0.02 -22.19
N HIS A 191 25.46 0.68 -23.09
CA HIS A 191 25.08 2.08 -22.92
C HIS A 191 24.24 2.30 -21.65
N LEU A 192 23.18 1.52 -21.44
CA LEU A 192 22.27 1.63 -20.29
C LEU A 192 23.00 1.51 -18.95
N PHE A 193 23.78 0.44 -18.78
CA PHE A 193 24.36 0.11 -17.48
C PHE A 193 25.75 0.71 -17.26
N SER A 194 26.56 0.86 -18.32
CA SER A 194 27.92 1.40 -18.20
C SER A 194 27.94 2.91 -18.29
N ASN A 195 27.17 3.52 -19.21
CA ASN A 195 27.25 4.96 -19.46
C ASN A 195 26.18 5.71 -18.65
N VAL A 196 24.92 5.35 -18.81
CA VAL A 196 23.79 6.06 -18.18
C VAL A 196 23.56 5.64 -16.73
N LYS A 197 24.21 4.55 -16.29
CA LYS A 197 24.09 4.01 -14.92
C LYS A 197 22.65 3.69 -14.52
N PHE A 198 21.82 3.30 -15.50
CA PHE A 198 20.40 3.01 -15.31
C PHE A 198 20.13 1.95 -14.23
N GLY A 199 21.03 0.96 -14.14
CA GLY A 199 20.97 -0.07 -13.10
C GLY A 199 21.08 0.47 -11.67
N ARG A 200 21.87 1.53 -11.45
CA ARG A 200 21.99 2.18 -10.13
C ARG A 200 20.67 2.83 -9.74
N THR A 201 20.07 3.57 -10.67
CA THR A 201 18.80 4.26 -10.46
C THR A 201 17.71 3.27 -10.04
N ILE A 202 17.58 2.14 -10.76
CA ILE A 202 16.60 1.11 -10.41
C ILE A 202 16.83 0.57 -8.99
N ILE A 203 18.07 0.22 -8.63
CA ILE A 203 18.37 -0.36 -7.32
C ILE A 203 18.11 0.62 -6.18
N LEU A 204 18.43 1.89 -6.38
CA LEU A 204 18.16 2.93 -5.40
C LEU A 204 16.65 3.10 -5.16
N GLU A 205 15.85 3.09 -6.23
CA GLU A 205 14.39 3.15 -6.10
C GLU A 205 13.80 1.88 -5.47
N ILE A 206 14.29 0.68 -5.84
CA ILE A 206 13.89 -0.56 -5.18
C ILE A 206 14.23 -0.51 -3.68
N SER A 207 15.45 -0.07 -3.34
CA SER A 207 15.90 0.07 -1.95
C SER A 207 15.02 1.04 -1.16
N LYS A 208 14.66 2.17 -1.76
CA LYS A 208 13.74 3.16 -1.18
C LYS A 208 12.37 2.56 -0.92
N ILE A 209 11.77 1.90 -1.91
CA ILE A 209 10.46 1.24 -1.76
C ILE A 209 10.53 0.20 -0.63
N LEU A 210 11.52 -0.69 -0.64
CA LEU A 210 11.65 -1.76 0.35
C LEU A 210 11.88 -1.26 1.78
N LYS A 211 12.54 -0.11 1.96
CA LYS A 211 12.77 0.49 3.29
C LYS A 211 11.51 1.15 3.86
N ASN A 212 10.68 1.71 2.99
CA ASN A 212 9.44 2.39 3.38
C ASN A 212 8.20 1.50 3.22
N PHE A 213 8.42 0.22 2.95
CA PHE A 213 7.35 -0.71 2.63
C PHE A 213 6.49 -1.00 3.86
N ASN A 214 5.31 -0.38 3.93
CA ASN A 214 4.39 -0.47 5.07
C ASN A 214 3.37 -1.61 4.96
N GLU A 215 3.36 -2.39 3.89
CA GLU A 215 2.40 -3.51 3.76
C GLU A 215 2.83 -4.71 4.62
N TYR A 216 2.18 -4.88 5.77
CA TYR A 216 2.42 -5.99 6.71
C TYR A 216 1.66 -7.29 6.38
N ASN A 217 0.85 -7.35 5.30
CA ASN A 217 0.00 -8.51 5.00
C ASN A 217 0.06 -8.92 3.52
N CYS A 218 1.13 -9.63 3.18
CA CYS A 218 1.53 -9.86 1.81
C CYS A 218 1.57 -11.34 1.43
N ARG A 219 0.54 -12.10 1.85
CA ARG A 219 0.49 -13.55 1.57
C ARG A 219 0.38 -13.90 0.08
N ASP A 220 -0.05 -12.95 -0.77
CA ASP A 220 -0.34 -13.21 -2.19
C ASP A 220 0.73 -12.68 -3.16
N PHE A 221 1.91 -12.28 -2.70
CA PHE A 221 2.92 -11.67 -3.58
C PHE A 221 3.42 -12.63 -4.66
N ASN A 222 3.72 -13.87 -4.27
CA ASN A 222 4.14 -14.88 -5.23
C ASN A 222 3.01 -15.26 -6.19
N TYR A 223 1.77 -15.31 -5.71
CA TYR A 223 0.62 -15.54 -6.57
C TYR A 223 0.46 -14.41 -7.60
N LYS A 224 0.43 -13.14 -7.17
CA LYS A 224 0.37 -12.00 -8.10
C LYS A 224 1.53 -12.02 -9.09
N TRP A 225 2.75 -12.31 -8.63
CA TRP A 225 3.92 -12.41 -9.49
C TRP A 225 3.80 -13.53 -10.53
N SER A 226 3.33 -14.73 -10.15
CA SER A 226 3.14 -15.84 -11.08
C SER A 226 2.17 -15.52 -12.23
N LEU A 227 1.23 -14.60 -12.01
CA LEU A 227 0.30 -14.14 -13.05
C LEU A 227 0.91 -13.12 -14.02
N ILE A 228 2.02 -12.48 -13.65
CA ILE A 228 2.71 -11.43 -14.41
C ILE A 228 4.03 -11.96 -15.02
N SER A 229 4.69 -12.86 -14.32
CA SER A 229 5.92 -13.52 -14.74
C SER A 229 5.65 -14.42 -15.94
N THR A 230 6.65 -14.51 -16.82
CA THR A 230 6.66 -15.48 -17.93
C THR A 230 7.31 -16.79 -17.54
N ASN A 231 8.01 -16.79 -16.39
CA ASN A 231 8.75 -17.92 -15.88
C ASN A 231 8.11 -18.36 -14.57
N ASP A 232 8.25 -19.64 -14.24
CA ASP A 232 7.82 -20.24 -12.96
C ASP A 232 8.74 -19.83 -11.78
N ASP A 233 9.29 -18.61 -11.83
CA ASP A 233 10.16 -18.03 -10.82
C ASP A 233 9.34 -17.18 -9.83
N THR A 234 9.79 -17.11 -8.58
CA THR A 234 9.19 -16.15 -7.63
C THR A 234 9.65 -14.71 -7.91
N TRP A 235 8.96 -13.72 -7.34
CA TRP A 235 9.38 -12.32 -7.48
C TRP A 235 10.75 -12.08 -6.83
N PHE A 236 11.02 -12.81 -5.74
CA PHE A 236 12.29 -12.74 -5.03
C PHE A 236 13.43 -13.32 -5.87
N ASP A 237 13.22 -14.48 -6.51
CA ASP A 237 14.22 -15.07 -7.41
C ASP A 237 14.51 -14.14 -8.59
N SER A 238 13.46 -13.52 -9.13
CA SER A 238 13.57 -12.52 -10.20
C SER A 238 14.37 -11.30 -9.77
N LEU A 239 14.11 -10.76 -8.57
CA LEU A 239 14.88 -9.66 -8.00
C LEU A 239 16.35 -10.06 -7.77
N GLN A 240 16.59 -11.26 -7.23
CA GLN A 240 17.94 -11.77 -6.99
C GLN A 240 18.72 -11.92 -8.29
N TYR A 241 18.09 -12.47 -9.33
CA TYR A 241 18.67 -12.56 -10.67
C TYR A 241 19.05 -11.16 -11.20
N VAL A 242 18.13 -10.21 -11.13
CA VAL A 242 18.36 -8.83 -11.57
C VAL A 242 19.53 -8.19 -10.82
N CYS A 243 19.52 -8.20 -9.49
CA CYS A 243 20.59 -7.61 -8.69
C CYS A 243 21.95 -8.23 -9.00
N ASN A 244 22.01 -9.56 -9.12
CA ASN A 244 23.23 -10.26 -9.46
C ASN A 244 23.74 -9.88 -10.85
N LYS A 245 22.86 -9.79 -11.85
CA LYS A 245 23.24 -9.41 -13.21
C LYS A 245 23.69 -7.95 -13.30
N LEU A 246 22.90 -7.02 -12.76
CA LEU A 246 23.23 -5.60 -12.76
C LEU A 246 24.56 -5.32 -12.05
N SER A 247 24.82 -5.99 -10.92
CA SER A 247 26.10 -5.84 -10.22
C SER A 247 27.30 -6.20 -11.09
N ARG A 248 27.17 -7.11 -12.06
CA ARG A 248 28.27 -7.48 -12.98
C ARG A 248 28.54 -6.41 -14.03
N TYR A 249 27.51 -5.67 -14.44
CA TYR A 249 27.66 -4.56 -15.38
C TYR A 249 28.20 -3.29 -14.71
N ASP A 250 28.11 -3.18 -13.38
CA ASP A 250 28.47 -1.98 -12.64
C ASP A 250 29.68 -2.17 -11.73
N ILE A 251 30.83 -2.46 -12.34
CA ILE A 251 32.09 -2.74 -11.63
C ILE A 251 32.65 -1.49 -10.94
N THR A 252 32.32 -0.30 -11.44
CA THR A 252 32.90 0.97 -10.96
C THR A 252 32.09 1.66 -9.87
N TRP A 253 31.00 1.07 -9.39
CA TRP A 253 30.20 1.69 -8.34
C TRP A 253 30.74 1.37 -6.96
N GLU A 254 31.05 2.40 -6.17
CA GLU A 254 31.57 2.23 -4.81
C GLU A 254 30.56 1.57 -3.87
N TYR A 255 29.26 1.81 -4.08
CA TYR A 255 28.17 1.23 -3.29
C TYR A 255 27.62 -0.06 -3.91
N ARG A 256 28.41 -0.81 -4.66
CA ARG A 256 27.99 -2.09 -5.28
C ARG A 256 27.40 -3.09 -4.28
N LYS A 257 27.71 -2.97 -2.97
CA LYS A 257 27.05 -3.74 -1.91
C LYS A 257 25.52 -3.53 -1.84
N GLU A 258 25.01 -2.40 -2.31
CA GLU A 258 23.58 -2.09 -2.31
C GLU A 258 22.76 -3.08 -3.13
N TYR A 259 23.33 -3.67 -4.19
CA TYR A 259 22.70 -4.76 -4.93
C TYR A 259 22.35 -5.94 -4.01
N GLN A 260 23.22 -6.27 -3.06
CA GLN A 260 23.01 -7.34 -2.09
C GLN A 260 22.14 -6.87 -0.92
N ASP A 261 22.30 -5.63 -0.46
CA ASP A 261 21.48 -5.08 0.61
C ASP A 261 19.98 -5.10 0.24
N VAL A 262 19.64 -4.80 -1.01
CA VAL A 262 18.28 -4.93 -1.54
C VAL A 262 17.73 -6.36 -1.36
N ILE A 263 18.55 -7.38 -1.63
CA ILE A 263 18.15 -8.80 -1.44
C ILE A 263 17.99 -9.13 0.04
N VAL A 264 18.84 -8.59 0.90
CA VAL A 264 18.74 -8.81 2.36
C VAL A 264 17.48 -8.17 2.92
N ILE A 265 17.13 -6.95 2.48
CA ILE A 265 15.92 -6.25 2.92
C ILE A 265 14.67 -7.00 2.38
N SER A 266 14.69 -7.43 1.12
CA SER A 266 13.53 -8.07 0.50
C SER A 266 13.15 -9.42 1.13
N LYS A 267 14.11 -10.15 1.72
CA LYS A 267 13.85 -11.38 2.50
C LYS A 267 12.84 -11.18 3.65
N ARG A 268 12.70 -9.97 4.18
CA ARG A 268 11.72 -9.68 5.23
C ARG A 268 10.28 -9.84 4.74
N TYR A 269 10.07 -9.62 3.44
CA TYR A 269 8.75 -9.65 2.78
C TYR A 269 8.50 -10.95 2.01
N PHE A 270 9.54 -11.77 1.79
CA PHE A 270 9.45 -13.09 1.18
C PHE A 270 9.40 -14.16 2.29
N LYS A 271 8.20 -14.44 2.81
CA LYS A 271 7.95 -15.49 3.81
C LYS A 271 7.05 -16.58 3.25
#